data_AF-A0A956VAS5-F1
#
_entry.id   AF-A0A956VAS5-F1
#
_cell.length_a   1.000
_cell.length_b   1.000
_cell.length_c   1.000
_cell.angle_alpha   90.00
_cell.angle_beta   90.00
_cell.angle_gamma   90.00
#
_symmetry.space_group_name_H-M   'P 1'
#
loop_
_entity.id
_entity.type
_entity.pdbx_description
1 polymer ?
#
loop_
_entity_poly.entity_id
_entity_poly.type
_entity_poly.pdbx_seq_one_letter_code
_entity_poly.pdbx_strand_id
1 'polypeptide(L)'
;MAEAHTHDTNCLHLDDATRKDAALRLKSAKGHLEGVLRMLENPDVYCVDVLKQVKAVQGALAKVNDKVLRSHIRDHVTTASERGDTEAIVDELMEALKYQF
;
A
#
# COMPACT_ATOMS: atom_id res chain seq x y z
N MET A 1 35.45 -2.13 3.37
CA MET A 1 35.40 -0.84 2.65
C MET A 1 34.45 -1.08 1.49
N ALA A 2 33.24 -0.55 1.39
CA ALA A 2 32.62 0.73 1.70
C ALA A 2 31.10 0.44 1.85
N GLU A 3 30.21 1.17 2.51
CA GLU A 3 30.20 2.45 3.22
C GLU A 3 29.05 2.36 4.23
N ALA A 4 29.27 2.92 5.41
CA ALA A 4 28.23 3.17 6.40
C ALA A 4 27.16 4.10 5.80
N HIS A 5 25.91 3.65 5.72
CA HIS A 5 24.79 4.57 5.50
C HIS A 5 24.53 5.30 6.81
N THR A 6 25.06 6.52 6.84
CA THR A 6 24.79 7.67 7.70
C THR A 6 23.41 7.64 8.38
N HIS A 7 23.43 7.63 9.71
CA HIS A 7 22.28 8.02 10.52
C HIS A 7 22.02 9.52 10.32
N ASP A 8 20.86 9.88 9.75
CA ASP A 8 20.33 11.24 9.81
C ASP A 8 18.78 11.22 9.91
N THR A 9 18.30 11.90 10.95
CA THR A 9 16.94 12.37 11.32
C THR A 9 15.66 11.66 10.79
N ASN A 10 14.92 11.04 11.73
CA ASN A 10 13.55 10.48 11.64
C ASN A 10 13.32 9.21 10.77
N CYS A 11 13.62 8.03 11.30
CA CYS A 11 13.41 6.75 10.61
C CYS A 11 11.93 6.31 10.53
N LEU A 12 11.11 7.01 9.75
CA LEU A 12 9.70 6.67 9.49
C LEU A 12 9.54 5.61 8.38
N HIS A 13 10.30 4.51 8.43
CA HIS A 13 10.28 3.48 7.39
C HIS A 13 9.19 2.41 7.59
N LEU A 14 8.75 1.78 6.51
CA LEU A 14 7.86 0.62 6.60
C LEU A 14 8.63 -0.60 7.11
N ASP A 15 8.10 -1.28 8.13
CA ASP A 15 8.75 -2.45 8.71
C ASP A 15 9.00 -3.54 7.66
N ASP A 16 10.11 -4.26 7.82
CA ASP A 16 10.60 -5.25 6.86
C ASP A 16 9.59 -6.37 6.56
N ALA A 17 8.84 -6.82 7.57
CA ALA A 17 7.86 -7.88 7.43
C ALA A 17 6.64 -7.38 6.65
N THR A 18 6.13 -6.19 6.97
CA THR A 18 5.03 -5.57 6.24
C THR A 18 5.44 -5.22 4.81
N ARG A 19 6.65 -4.71 4.58
CA ARG A 19 7.15 -4.43 3.22
C ARG A 19 7.19 -5.69 2.34
N LYS A 20 7.73 -6.79 2.87
CA LYS A 20 7.81 -8.07 2.12
C LYS A 20 6.43 -8.66 1.84
N ASP A 21 5.53 -8.65 2.82
CA ASP A 21 4.16 -9.14 2.65
C ASP A 21 3.33 -8.28 1.68
N ALA A 22 3.43 -6.95 1.79
CA ALA A 22 2.81 -6.02 0.85
C ALA A 22 3.30 -6.27 -0.58
N ALA A 23 4.61 -6.44 -0.77
CA ALA A 23 5.19 -6.75 -2.08
C ALA A 23 4.69 -8.09 -2.64
N LEU A 24 4.55 -9.13 -1.80
CA LEU A 24 4.00 -10.42 -2.23
C LEU A 24 2.55 -10.29 -2.70
N ARG A 25 1.72 -9.56 -1.94
CA ARG A 25 0.30 -9.34 -2.29
C ARG A 25 0.14 -8.50 -3.55
N LEU A 26 0.98 -7.48 -3.74
CA LEU A 26 1.00 -6.68 -4.97
C LEU A 26 1.39 -7.52 -6.19
N LYS A 27 2.32 -8.47 -6.06
CA LYS A 27 2.64 -9.43 -7.13
C LYS A 27 1.42 -10.29 -7.50
N SER A 28 0.66 -10.75 -6.52
CA SER A 28 -0.61 -11.47 -6.78
C SER A 28 -1.65 -10.58 -7.46
N ALA A 29 -1.83 -9.34 -6.99
CA ALA A 29 -2.73 -8.37 -7.60
C ALA A 29 -2.34 -8.02 -9.04
N LYS A 30 -1.03 -7.92 -9.32
CA LYS A 30 -0.49 -7.75 -10.69
C LYS A 30 -0.92 -8.92 -11.58
N GLY A 31 -0.73 -10.17 -11.14
CA GLY A 31 -1.14 -11.34 -11.91
C GLY A 31 -2.64 -11.41 -12.16
N HIS A 32 -3.46 -10.96 -11.19
CA HIS A 32 -4.90 -10.82 -11.37
C HIS A 32 -5.23 -9.76 -12.42
N LEU A 33 -4.62 -8.57 -12.34
CA LEU A 33 -4.80 -7.50 -13.31
C LEU A 33 -4.42 -7.95 -14.73
N GLU A 34 -3.31 -8.66 -14.90
CA GLU A 34 -2.91 -9.27 -16.17
C GLU A 34 -3.96 -10.27 -16.67
N GLY A 35 -4.62 -11.00 -15.78
CA GLY A 35 -5.76 -11.86 -16.12
C GLY A 35 -6.98 -11.08 -16.63
N VAL A 36 -7.28 -9.91 -16.03
CA VAL A 36 -8.34 -9.03 -16.51
C VAL A 36 -8.02 -8.49 -17.91
N LEU A 37 -6.76 -8.11 -18.16
CA LEU A 37 -6.31 -7.66 -19.48
C LEU A 37 -6.52 -8.76 -20.53
N ARG A 38 -6.11 -10.01 -20.25
CA ARG A 38 -6.38 -11.15 -21.14
C ARG A 38 -7.87 -11.39 -21.36
N MET A 39 -8.69 -11.21 -20.33
CA MET A 39 -10.15 -11.36 -20.44
C MET A 39 -10.77 -10.35 -21.43
N LEU A 40 -10.18 -9.15 -21.56
CA LEU A 40 -10.60 -8.12 -22.51
C LEU A 40 -10.15 -8.38 -23.95
N GLU A 41 -9.24 -9.32 -24.19
CA GLU A 41 -8.86 -9.75 -25.55
C GLU A 41 -9.98 -10.56 -26.22
N ASN A 42 -10.92 -11.11 -25.44
CA ASN A 42 -12.09 -11.83 -25.95
C ASN A 42 -13.20 -10.83 -26.35
N PRO A 43 -13.62 -10.78 -27.63
CA PRO A 43 -14.69 -9.88 -28.08
C PRO A 43 -16.06 -10.18 -27.46
N ASP A 44 -16.28 -11.40 -26.97
CA ASP A 44 -17.56 -11.84 -26.38
C ASP A 44 -17.58 -11.70 -24.85
N VAL A 45 -16.60 -10.99 -24.26
CA VAL A 45 -16.50 -10.85 -22.80
C VAL A 45 -17.72 -10.12 -22.22
N TYR A 46 -18.29 -10.69 -21.16
CA TYR A 46 -19.43 -10.08 -20.50
C TYR A 46 -19.00 -8.96 -19.54
N CYS A 47 -19.58 -7.76 -19.73
CA CYS A 47 -19.22 -6.56 -18.97
C CYS A 47 -19.29 -6.75 -17.45
N VAL A 48 -20.28 -7.47 -16.94
CA VAL A 48 -20.44 -7.71 -15.49
C VAL A 48 -19.31 -8.54 -14.93
N ASP A 49 -18.75 -9.47 -15.71
CA ASP A 49 -17.63 -10.29 -15.26
C ASP A 49 -16.33 -9.48 -15.22
N VAL A 50 -16.11 -8.58 -16.19
CA VAL A 50 -15.04 -7.57 -16.12
C VAL A 50 -15.17 -6.73 -14.86
N LEU A 51 -16.37 -6.20 -14.58
CA LEU A 51 -16.61 -5.39 -13.38
C LEU A 51 -16.30 -6.17 -12.11
N LYS A 52 -16.74 -7.42 -11.98
CA LYS A 52 -16.42 -8.28 -10.83
C LYS A 52 -14.92 -8.48 -10.66
N GLN A 53 -14.19 -8.75 -11.75
CA GLN A 53 -12.74 -8.96 -11.66
C GLN A 53 -11.99 -7.68 -11.31
N VAL A 54 -12.37 -6.54 -11.88
CA VAL A 54 -11.81 -5.23 -11.52
C VAL A 54 -12.07 -4.92 -10.04
N LYS A 55 -13.29 -5.17 -9.54
CA LYS A 55 -13.60 -5.02 -8.11
C LYS A 55 -12.78 -5.93 -7.22
N ALA A 56 -12.49 -7.16 -7.66
CA ALA A 56 -11.62 -8.06 -6.92
C ALA A 56 -10.17 -7.53 -6.83
N VAL A 57 -9.63 -6.97 -7.93
CA VAL A 57 -8.31 -6.31 -7.94
C VAL A 57 -8.31 -5.09 -7.01
N GLN A 58 -9.32 -4.23 -7.09
CA GLN A 58 -9.48 -3.08 -6.17
C GLN A 58 -9.49 -3.53 -4.70
N GLY A 59 -10.23 -4.60 -4.38
CA GLY A 59 -10.26 -5.18 -3.03
C GLY A 59 -8.90 -5.74 -2.58
N ALA A 60 -8.10 -6.31 -3.49
CA ALA A 60 -6.75 -6.75 -3.20
C ALA A 60 -5.81 -5.57 -2.88
N LEU A 61 -5.89 -4.50 -3.67
CA LEU A 61 -5.11 -3.26 -3.43
C LEU A 61 -5.50 -2.59 -2.12
N ALA A 62 -6.81 -2.52 -1.81
CA ALA A 62 -7.31 -1.96 -0.56
C ALA A 62 -6.76 -2.68 0.67
N LYS A 63 -6.63 -4.02 0.61
CA LYS A 63 -6.02 -4.82 1.69
C LYS A 63 -4.53 -4.52 1.88
N VAL A 64 -3.79 -4.28 0.79
CA VAL A 64 -2.38 -3.87 0.89
C VAL A 64 -2.28 -2.50 1.55
N ASN A 65 -3.12 -1.56 1.12
CA ASN A 65 -3.15 -0.21 1.69
C ASN A 65 -3.48 -0.22 3.19
N ASP A 66 -4.52 -0.94 3.61
CA ASP A 66 -4.89 -1.10 5.03
C ASP A 66 -3.72 -1.66 5.86
N LYS A 67 -2.96 -2.61 5.30
CA LYS A 67 -1.83 -3.21 6.01
C LYS A 67 -0.65 -2.25 6.19
N VAL A 68 -0.32 -1.49 5.14
CA VAL A 68 0.72 -0.45 5.20
C VAL A 68 0.31 0.66 6.19
N LEU A 69 -0.94 1.10 6.11
CA LEU A 69 -1.52 2.11 7.00
C LEU A 69 -1.45 1.67 8.46
N ARG A 70 -1.85 0.43 8.78
CA ARG A 70 -1.77 -0.11 10.14
C ARG A 70 -0.35 -0.17 10.67
N SER A 71 0.62 -0.53 9.83
CA SER A 71 2.04 -0.50 10.22
C SER A 71 2.48 0.93 10.52
N HIS A 72 2.18 1.89 9.64
CA HIS A 72 2.53 3.29 9.86
C HIS A 72 1.93 3.84 11.16
N ILE A 73 0.63 3.59 11.42
CA ILE A 73 -0.01 4.03 12.66
C ILE A 73 0.69 3.42 13.87
N ARG A 74 0.92 2.09 13.85
CA ARG A 74 1.52 1.36 14.97
C ARG A 74 2.95 1.79 15.26
N ASP A 75 3.76 1.99 14.22
CA ASP A 75 5.21 2.17 14.37
C ASP A 75 5.58 3.65 14.52
N HIS A 76 4.81 4.55 13.88
CA HIS A 76 5.17 5.97 13.74
C HIS A 76 4.21 6.94 14.41
N VAL A 77 2.90 6.70 14.36
CA VAL A 77 1.92 7.62 14.97
C VAL A 77 1.90 7.45 16.49
N THR A 78 2.00 6.22 16.98
CA THR A 78 2.00 5.93 18.44
C THR A 78 3.13 6.59 19.20
N THR A 79 4.29 6.79 18.56
CA THR A 79 5.50 7.40 19.15
C THR A 79 5.67 8.88 18.78
N ALA A 80 4.75 9.45 17.98
CA ALA A 80 4.88 10.81 17.46
C ALA A 80 4.85 11.90 18.55
N SER A 81 4.15 11.66 19.66
CA SER A 81 4.14 12.59 20.79
C SER A 81 5.50 12.68 21.48
N GLU A 82 6.27 11.59 21.49
CA GLU A 82 7.61 11.53 22.11
C GLU A 82 8.65 12.21 21.23
N ARG A 83 8.46 12.17 19.90
CA ARG A 83 9.32 12.83 18.91
C ARG A 83 8.98 14.31 18.70
N GLY A 84 7.81 14.76 19.15
CA GLY A 84 7.34 16.13 18.96
C GLY A 84 6.86 16.46 17.54
N ASP A 85 6.51 15.45 16.74
CA ASP A 85 6.10 15.59 15.33
C ASP A 85 4.66 15.13 15.06
N THR A 86 3.81 15.13 16.10
CA THR A 86 2.42 14.63 16.02
C THR A 86 1.57 15.31 14.95
N GLU A 87 1.56 16.65 14.91
CA GLU A 87 0.77 17.38 13.89
C GLU A 87 1.27 17.09 12.48
N ALA A 88 2.60 17.11 12.28
CA ALA A 88 3.21 16.86 10.98
C ALA A 88 2.88 15.47 10.43
N ILE A 89 2.99 14.42 11.25
CA ILE A 89 2.70 13.05 10.80
C ILE A 89 1.21 12.81 10.57
N VAL A 90 0.34 13.46 11.35
CA VAL A 90 -1.12 13.40 11.15
C VAL A 90 -1.50 14.09 9.86
N ASP A 91 -0.98 15.28 9.59
CA ASP A 91 -1.23 16.02 8.35
C ASP A 91 -0.76 15.24 7.12
N GLU A 92 0.44 14.66 7.16
CA GLU A 92 0.98 13.82 6.10
C GLU A 92 0.07 12.60 5.85
N LEU A 93 -0.37 11.94 6.93
CA LEU A 93 -1.27 10.79 6.81
C LEU A 93 -2.62 11.19 6.23
N MET A 94 -3.19 12.31 6.66
CA MET A 94 -4.46 12.82 6.14
C MET A 94 -4.36 13.20 4.67
N GLU A 95 -3.24 13.76 4.22
CA GLU A 95 -2.98 14.01 2.79
C GLU A 95 -2.99 12.70 1.98
N ALA A 96 -2.31 11.66 2.46
CA ALA A 96 -2.26 10.36 1.79
C ALA A 96 -3.65 9.68 1.70
N LEU A 97 -4.51 9.88 2.70
CA LEU A 97 -5.86 9.29 2.74
C LEU A 97 -6.88 10.02 1.84
N LYS A 98 -6.60 11.22 1.35
CA LYS A 98 -7.50 11.93 0.40
C LYS A 98 -7.80 11.12 -0.86
N TYR A 99 -6.90 10.22 -1.24
CA TYR A 99 -7.03 9.37 -2.43
C TYR A 99 -7.85 8.08 -2.20
N GLN A 100 -8.49 7.91 -1.03
CA GLN A 100 -9.32 6.73 -0.73
C GLN A 100 -10.75 6.76 -1.31
N PHE A 101 -11.16 7.87 -1.95
CA PHE A 101 -12.52 8.06 -2.46
C PHE A 101 -12.59 8.11 -3.99
#